data_AF-A0A8D2K582-F1
#
_entry.id   AF-A0A8D2K582-F1
#
_cell.length_a   1.000
_cell.length_b   1.000
_cell.length_c   1.000
_cell.angle_alpha   90.00
_cell.angle_beta   90.00
_cell.angle_gamma   90.00
#
_symmetry.space_group_name_H-M   'P 1'
#
loop_
_entity.id
_entity.type
_entity.pdbx_description
1 polymer ?
#
loop_
_entity_poly.entity_id
_entity_poly.type
_entity_poly.pdbx_seq_one_letter_code
_entity_poly.pdbx_strand_id
1 'polypeptide(L)'
;MALDPADQHLRHVEKDILIPKIMREKAKERCSEQVQDFTKCCKNSGVLMVVKCRKENSALKECLTAYYNDPAFNEECKMEYLKEREEFRKTGIPVKKRLQKVPTSM
;
A
#
# COMPACT_ATOMS: atom_id res chain seq x y z
N MET A 1 -30.19 4.05 10.10
CA MET A 1 -29.65 5.11 9.23
C MET A 1 -28.68 4.46 8.24
N ALA A 2 -29.09 4.25 6.99
CA ALA A 2 -28.16 3.84 5.95
C ALA A 2 -27.30 5.06 5.62
N LEU A 3 -26.02 5.02 5.98
CA LEU A 3 -25.06 6.06 5.61
C LEU A 3 -25.01 6.14 4.08
N ASP A 4 -25.11 7.36 3.54
CA ASP A 4 -24.99 7.62 2.10
C ASP A 4 -23.74 6.90 1.56
N PRO A 5 -23.86 6.02 0.54
CA PRO A 5 -22.72 5.34 -0.04
C PRO A 5 -21.66 6.31 -0.58
N ALA A 6 -22.04 7.54 -0.97
CA ALA A 6 -21.15 8.57 -1.48
C ALA A 6 -20.57 9.52 -0.41
N ASP A 7 -20.89 9.32 0.87
CA ASP A 7 -20.30 10.10 1.96
C ASP A 7 -18.76 10.02 1.91
N GLN A 8 -18.09 11.17 1.93
CA GLN A 8 -16.64 11.31 1.86
C GLN A 8 -15.97 11.44 3.23
N HIS A 9 -16.75 11.52 4.31
CA HIS A 9 -16.21 11.63 5.65
C HIS A 9 -15.32 10.42 5.99
N LEU A 10 -14.10 10.68 6.48
CA LEU A 10 -13.13 9.66 6.88
C LEU A 10 -13.09 9.53 8.40
N ARG A 11 -13.31 8.33 8.90
CA ARG A 11 -13.09 7.96 10.30
C ARG A 11 -11.58 7.91 10.59
N HIS A 12 -11.22 8.01 11.87
CA HIS A 12 -9.83 7.95 12.33
C HIS A 12 -9.10 6.69 11.79
N VAL A 13 -9.74 5.52 11.85
CA VAL A 13 -9.19 4.27 11.30
C VAL A 13 -8.95 4.35 9.79
N GLU A 14 -9.81 5.04 9.05
CA GLU A 14 -9.69 5.14 7.59
C GLU A 14 -8.54 6.07 7.21
N LYS A 15 -8.46 7.22 7.89
CA LYS A 15 -7.42 8.23 7.70
C LYS A 15 -6.04 7.74 8.11
N ASP A 16 -5.92 7.10 9.27
CA ASP A 16 -4.62 6.83 9.89
C ASP A 16 -4.14 5.37 9.73
N ILE A 17 -5.00 4.47 9.25
CA ILE A 17 -4.65 3.06 9.07
C ILE A 17 -4.93 2.58 7.64
N LEU A 18 -6.16 2.75 7.12
CA LEU A 18 -6.55 2.14 5.84
C LEU A 18 -5.91 2.84 4.63
N ILE A 19 -6.00 4.18 4.55
CA ILE A 19 -5.36 4.94 3.46
C ILE A 19 -3.83 4.78 3.51
N PRO A 20 -3.15 4.90 4.67
CA PRO A 20 -1.70 4.63 4.77
C PRO A 20 -1.32 3.20 4.37
N LYS A 21 -2.20 2.22 4.60
CA LYS A 21 -1.99 0.84 4.13
C LYS A 21 -2.07 0.72 2.60
N ILE A 22 -2.99 1.42 1.95
CA ILE A 22 -3.08 1.47 0.48
C ILE A 22 -1.83 2.16 -0.08
N MET A 23 -1.46 3.32 0.47
CA MET A 23 -0.23 4.03 0.11
C MET A 23 0.99 3.14 0.20
N ARG A 24 1.14 2.37 1.29
CA ARG A 24 2.28 1.46 1.48
C ARG A 24 2.39 0.40 0.38
N GLU A 25 1.30 -0.27 0.07
CA GLU A 25 1.33 -1.36 -0.92
C GLU A 25 1.60 -0.79 -2.32
N LYS A 26 0.95 0.31 -2.68
CA LYS A 26 1.16 0.99 -3.97
C LYS A 26 2.56 1.59 -4.11
N ALA A 27 3.11 2.15 -3.04
CA ALA A 27 4.49 2.65 -3.03
C ALA A 27 5.51 1.51 -3.18
N LYS A 28 5.26 0.32 -2.61
CA LYS A 28 6.12 -0.86 -2.84
C LYS A 28 6.09 -1.34 -4.29
N GLU A 29 4.93 -1.30 -4.94
CA GLU A 29 4.80 -1.63 -6.37
C GLU A 29 5.60 -0.63 -7.23
N ARG A 30 5.49 0.67 -6.93
CA ARG A 30 6.23 1.72 -7.64
C ARG A 30 7.74 1.71 -7.35
N CYS A 31 8.15 1.31 -6.14
CA CYS A 31 9.56 1.11 -5.74
C CYS A 31 10.03 -0.34 -5.95
N SER A 32 9.46 -1.06 -6.93
CA SER A 32 9.70 -2.50 -7.12
C SER A 32 11.17 -2.84 -7.36
N GLU A 33 11.92 -1.97 -8.05
CA GLU A 33 13.37 -2.12 -8.24
C GLU A 33 14.12 -2.10 -6.90
N GLN A 34 13.90 -1.09 -6.07
CA GLN A 34 14.55 -0.95 -4.76
C GLN A 34 14.13 -2.09 -3.81
N VAL A 35 12.87 -2.53 -3.90
CA VAL A 35 12.38 -3.71 -3.16
C VAL A 35 13.12 -4.96 -3.61
N GLN A 36 13.30 -5.17 -4.91
CA GLN A 36 14.03 -6.32 -5.45
C GLN A 36 15.49 -6.30 -5.01
N ASP A 37 16.17 -5.16 -5.10
CA ASP A 37 17.59 -5.07 -4.75
C ASP A 37 17.83 -5.24 -3.26
N PHE A 38 16.98 -4.64 -2.42
CA PHE A 38 16.99 -4.92 -0.99
C PHE A 38 16.73 -6.40 -0.69
N THR A 39 15.75 -7.01 -1.36
CA THR A 39 15.43 -8.44 -1.20
C THR A 39 16.60 -9.34 -1.62
N LYS A 40 17.25 -9.05 -2.76
CA LYS A 40 18.44 -9.76 -3.22
C LYS A 40 19.57 -9.65 -2.19
N CYS A 41 19.83 -8.45 -1.68
CA CYS A 41 20.85 -8.26 -0.66
C CYS A 41 20.53 -9.04 0.62
N CYS A 42 19.28 -9.02 1.08
CA CYS A 42 18.84 -9.76 2.28
C CYS A 42 19.07 -11.27 2.11
N LYS A 43 18.69 -11.83 0.95
CA LYS A 43 18.91 -13.25 0.63
C LYS A 43 20.40 -13.62 0.64
N ASN A 44 21.26 -12.75 0.11
CA ASN A 44 22.70 -13.02 0.02
C ASN A 44 23.45 -12.80 1.35
N SER A 45 22.95 -11.92 2.22
CA SER A 45 23.65 -11.50 3.44
C SER A 45 23.31 -12.33 4.68
N GLY A 46 22.18 -13.05 4.66
CA GLY A 46 21.71 -13.85 5.80
C GLY A 46 21.62 -13.01 7.08
N VAL A 47 22.20 -13.52 8.17
CA VAL A 47 22.18 -12.88 9.51
C VAL A 47 22.86 -11.49 9.51
N LEU A 48 23.79 -11.23 8.58
CA LEU A 48 24.53 -9.96 8.50
C LEU A 48 23.81 -8.87 7.70
N MET A 49 22.56 -9.09 7.29
CA MET A 49 21.81 -8.16 6.41
C MET A 49 21.70 -6.74 6.94
N VAL A 50 21.54 -6.53 8.26
CA VAL A 50 21.35 -5.19 8.85
C VAL A 50 22.61 -4.32 8.71
N VAL A 51 23.77 -4.94 8.54
CA VAL A 51 25.04 -4.24 8.32
C VAL A 51 25.34 -4.15 6.83
N LYS A 52 25.18 -5.23 6.09
CA LYS A 52 25.55 -5.32 4.67
C LYS A 52 24.58 -4.61 3.73
N CYS A 53 23.28 -4.63 4.03
CA CYS A 53 22.22 -4.11 3.14
C CYS A 53 21.79 -2.68 3.48
N ARG A 54 22.64 -1.90 4.15
CA ARG A 54 22.30 -0.53 4.56
C ARG A 54 22.05 0.38 3.36
N LYS A 55 22.82 0.20 2.29
CA LYS A 55 22.71 1.01 1.07
C LYS A 55 21.36 0.78 0.38
N GLU A 56 21.00 -0.49 0.15
CA GLU A 56 19.75 -0.89 -0.47
C GLU A 56 18.56 -0.50 0.39
N ASN A 57 18.68 -0.62 1.73
CA ASN A 57 17.65 -0.17 2.65
C ASN A 57 17.45 1.36 2.61
N SER A 58 18.53 2.14 2.55
CA SER A 58 18.42 3.60 2.41
C SER A 58 17.75 3.99 1.09
N ALA A 59 18.16 3.38 -0.03
CA ALA A 59 17.54 3.63 -1.33
C ALA A 59 16.04 3.27 -1.34
N LEU A 60 15.67 2.13 -0.76
CA LEU A 60 14.27 1.74 -0.59
C LEU A 60 13.51 2.73 0.30
N LYS A 61 14.10 3.14 1.41
CA LYS A 61 13.50 4.11 2.33
C LYS A 61 13.29 5.46 1.66
N GLU A 62 14.27 5.95 0.90
CA GLU A 62 14.19 7.20 0.15
C GLU A 62 13.05 7.15 -0.87
N CYS A 63 12.97 6.08 -1.67
CA CYS A 63 11.89 5.89 -2.63
C CYS A 63 10.51 5.89 -1.96
N LEU A 64 10.33 5.10 -0.90
CA LEU A 64 9.05 5.04 -0.18
C LEU A 64 8.69 6.38 0.46
N THR A 65 9.67 7.08 1.06
CA THR A 65 9.47 8.36 1.74
C THR A 65 9.04 9.45 0.75
N ALA A 66 9.56 9.44 -0.47
CA ALA A 66 9.14 10.36 -1.52
C ALA A 66 7.63 10.26 -1.79
N TYR A 67 7.08 9.04 -1.87
CA TYR A 67 5.64 8.81 -2.04
C TYR A 67 4.82 9.15 -0.81
N TYR A 68 5.31 8.85 0.41
CA TYR A 68 4.56 9.21 1.62
C TYR A 68 4.43 10.71 1.85
N ASN A 69 5.40 11.49 1.37
CA ASN A 69 5.40 12.94 1.48
C ASN A 69 4.70 13.63 0.31
N ASP A 70 4.29 12.88 -0.72
CA ASP A 70 3.59 13.44 -1.88
C ASP A 70 2.08 13.58 -1.58
N PRO A 71 1.54 14.81 -1.48
CA PRO A 71 0.11 15.03 -1.26
C PRO A 71 -0.75 14.54 -2.42
N ALA A 72 -0.24 14.55 -3.66
CA ALA A 72 -0.98 14.04 -4.81
C ALA A 72 -1.17 12.52 -4.70
N PHE A 73 -0.12 11.81 -4.28
CA PHE A 73 -0.19 10.37 -4.03
C PHE A 73 -1.12 10.02 -2.87
N ASN A 74 -1.16 10.84 -1.82
CA ASN A 74 -2.10 10.65 -0.71
C ASN A 74 -3.56 10.78 -1.19
N GLU A 75 -3.88 11.84 -1.93
CA GLU A 75 -5.23 12.04 -2.48
C GLU A 75 -5.61 10.93 -3.48
N GLU A 76 -4.68 10.45 -4.32
CA GLU A 76 -4.89 9.29 -5.19
C GLU A 76 -5.34 8.05 -4.38
N CYS A 77 -4.60 7.73 -3.31
CA CYS A 77 -4.90 6.57 -2.46
C CYS A 77 -6.19 6.76 -1.66
N LYS A 78 -6.52 7.99 -1.27
CA LYS A 78 -7.77 8.34 -0.60
C LYS A 78 -8.97 8.16 -1.52
N MET A 79 -8.88 8.61 -2.77
CA MET A 79 -9.93 8.43 -3.76
C MET A 79 -10.17 6.95 -4.07
N GLU A 80 -9.08 6.16 -4.16
CA GLU A 80 -9.15 4.71 -4.30
C GLU A 80 -9.89 4.09 -3.12
N TYR A 81 -9.52 4.44 -1.88
CA TYR A 81 -10.21 3.97 -0.68
C TYR A 81 -11.72 4.31 -0.67
N LEU A 82 -12.07 5.55 -1.01
CA LEU A 82 -13.46 6.00 -1.03
C LEU A 82 -14.28 5.21 -2.05
N LYS A 83 -13.71 4.94 -3.23
CA LYS A 83 -14.35 4.12 -4.26
C LYS A 83 -14.55 2.67 -3.79
N GLU A 84 -13.53 2.04 -3.19
CA GLU A 84 -13.66 0.70 -2.62
C GLU A 84 -14.74 0.64 -1.53
N ARG A 85 -14.79 1.67 -0.68
CA ARG A 85 -15.78 1.79 0.38
C ARG A 85 -17.19 1.96 -0.16
N GLU A 86 -17.38 2.80 -1.16
CA GLU A 86 -18.66 3.00 -1.85
C GLU A 86 -19.15 1.68 -2.47
N GLU A 87 -18.27 0.96 -3.19
CA GLU A 87 -18.59 -0.34 -3.75
C GLU A 87 -18.95 -1.37 -2.67
N PHE A 88 -18.24 -1.37 -1.55
CA PHE A 88 -18.55 -2.24 -0.43
C PHE A 88 -19.90 -1.90 0.21
N ARG A 89 -20.22 -0.61 0.37
CA ARG A 89 -21.54 -0.16 0.86
C ARG A 89 -22.68 -0.53 -0.08
N LYS A 90 -22.45 -0.46 -1.40
CA LYS A 90 -23.43 -0.83 -2.44
C LYS A 90 -23.65 -2.35 -2.55
N THR A 91 -22.58 -3.14 -2.48
CA THR A 91 -22.61 -4.57 -2.84
C THR A 91 -22.46 -5.52 -1.65
N GLY A 92 -21.96 -5.05 -0.51
CA GLY A 92 -21.58 -5.87 0.64
C GLY A 92 -20.35 -6.76 0.43
N ILE A 93 -19.66 -6.68 -0.73
CA ILE A 93 -18.55 -7.58 -1.08
C ILE A 93 -17.20 -6.84 -0.95
N PRO A 94 -16.26 -7.30 -0.08
CA PRO A 94 -14.94 -6.67 0.05
C PRO A 94 -14.09 -6.81 -1.21
N VAL A 95 -13.41 -5.74 -1.63
CA VAL A 95 -12.53 -5.73 -2.81
C VAL A 95 -11.38 -6.73 -2.71
N LYS A 96 -10.77 -6.89 -1.52
CA LYS A 96 -9.68 -7.88 -1.30
C LYS A 96 -10.11 -9.34 -1.49
N LYS A 97 -11.38 -9.66 -1.24
CA LYS A 97 -11.94 -10.98 -1.57
C LYS A 97 -12.17 -11.17 -3.07
N ARG A 98 -12.21 -10.09 -3.87
CA ARG A 98 -12.24 -10.13 -5.35
C ARG A 98 -10.83 -10.34 -5.92
N LEU A 99 -9.80 -9.69 -5.36
CA LEU A 99 -8.41 -9.86 -5.79
C LEU A 99 -7.84 -11.24 -5.45
N GLN A 100 -8.21 -11.83 -4.30
CA GLN A 100 -7.85 -13.22 -3.94
C GLN A 100 -8.59 -14.29 -4.75
N LYS A 101 -9.63 -13.93 -5.52
CA LYS A 101 -10.38 -14.86 -6.38
C LYS A 101 -9.76 -15.03 -7.77
N VAL A 102 -8.71 -14.29 -8.11
CA VAL A 102 -7.91 -14.62 -9.30
C VAL A 102 -7.02 -15.79 -8.90
N PRO A 103 -7.16 -16.98 -9.52
CA PRO A 103 -6.28 -18.08 -9.21
C PRO A 103 -4.87 -17.68 -9.62
N THR A 104 -3.96 -17.57 -8.64
CA THR A 104 -2.52 -17.66 -8.92
C THR A 104 -2.29 -19.10 -9.39
N SER A 105 -2.40 -19.33 -10.69
CA SER A 105 -1.88 -20.53 -11.32
C SER A 105 -0.42 -20.67 -10.91
N MET A 106 -0.12 -21.77 -10.22
CA MET A 106 1.10 -22.53 -10.51
C MET A 106 0.81 -23.47 -11.66
#